data_AF-A0A7C0UWU3-F1
#
_entry.id   AF-A0A7C0UWU3-F1
#
_cell.length_a   1.000
_cell.length_b   1.000
_cell.length_c   1.000
_cell.angle_alpha   90.00
_cell.angle_beta   90.00
_cell.angle_gamma   90.00
#
_symmetry.space_group_name_H-M   'P 1'
#
loop_
_entity.id
_entity.type
_entity.pdbx_description
1 polymer ?
#
loop_
_entity_poly.entity_id
_entity_poly.type
_entity_poly.pdbx_seq_one_letter_code
_entity_poly.pdbx_strand_id
1 'polypeptide(L)'
;MLHIPPTPIETLEKAHEIARNEGIKYVYIGNVPGHRYENTFCPECGNAVIKRFGFRIEEFNLDRNLRCIHCGEKIPIKGEGWIDLKLFKS
;
A
#
# COMPACT_ATOMS: atom_id res chain seq x y z
N MET A 1 -10.56 -6.27 29.70
CA MET A 1 -10.87 -5.59 28.43
C MET A 1 -10.42 -4.14 28.60
N LEU A 2 -9.58 -3.59 27.72
CA LEU A 2 -9.15 -2.19 27.84
C LEU A 2 -10.34 -1.28 27.51
N HIS A 3 -10.72 -0.40 28.43
CA HIS A 3 -11.84 0.54 28.31
C HIS A 3 -11.49 1.79 27.48
N ILE A 4 -10.52 1.69 26.57
CA ILE A 4 -10.01 2.83 25.80
C ILE A 4 -10.43 2.63 24.34
N PRO A 5 -11.04 3.64 23.68
CA PRO A 5 -11.38 3.54 22.27
C PRO A 5 -10.11 3.36 21.41
N PRO A 6 -10.23 2.74 20.22
CA PRO A 6 -9.14 2.73 19.25
C PRO A 6 -8.65 4.14 18.91
N THR A 7 -7.39 4.26 18.50
CA THR A 7 -6.85 5.52 17.98
C THR A 7 -7.73 6.04 16.85
N PRO A 8 -8.25 7.30 16.91
CA PRO A 8 -9.06 7.86 15.84
C PRO A 8 -8.34 7.85 14.49
N ILE A 9 -9.08 7.59 13.42
CA ILE A 9 -8.52 7.52 12.04
C ILE A 9 -7.80 8.82 11.68
N GLU A 10 -8.39 9.97 12.01
CA GLU A 10 -7.81 11.30 11.77
C GLU A 10 -6.42 11.46 12.39
N THR A 11 -6.18 10.86 13.57
CA THR A 11 -4.87 10.87 14.22
C THR A 11 -3.86 10.03 13.43
N LEU A 12 -4.29 8.90 12.87
CA LEU A 12 -3.46 8.05 12.02
C LEU A 12 -3.14 8.74 10.68
N GLU A 13 -4.11 9.43 10.09
CA GLU A 13 -3.91 10.20 8.85
C GLU A 13 -2.93 11.35 9.04
N LYS A 14 -3.02 12.08 10.16
CA LYS A 14 -2.05 13.12 10.53
C LYS A 14 -0.63 12.54 10.68
N ALA A 15 -0.50 11.39 11.35
CA ALA A 15 0.80 10.72 11.47
C ALA A 15 1.35 10.27 10.10
N HIS A 16 0.48 9.79 9.22
CA HIS A 16 0.84 9.44 7.84
C HIS A 16 1.34 10.67 7.07
N GLU A 17 0.64 11.80 7.15
CA GLU A 17 1.04 13.06 6.51
C GLU A 17 2.41 13.56 6.99
N ILE A 18 2.62 13.60 8.31
CA ILE A 18 3.91 14.01 8.89
C ILE A 18 5.04 13.13 8.35
N ALA A 19 4.87 11.80 8.41
CA ALA A 19 5.87 10.86 7.91
C ALA A 19 6.18 11.07 6.42
N ARG A 20 5.16 11.34 5.59
CA ARG A 20 5.34 11.65 4.17
C ARG A 20 6.10 12.97 3.96
N ASN A 21 5.80 14.00 4.74
CA ASN A 21 6.48 15.30 4.67
C ASN A 21 7.96 15.22 5.10
N GLU A 22 8.29 14.30 6.02
CA GLU A 22 9.67 13.96 6.41
C GLU A 22 10.40 13.08 5.37
N GLY A 23 9.78 12.81 4.21
CA GLY A 23 10.39 12.06 3.12
C GLY A 23 10.26 10.53 3.23
N ILE A 24 9.47 10.01 4.16
CA ILE A 24 9.20 8.57 4.24
C ILE A 24 8.31 8.17 3.06
N LYS A 25 8.89 7.44 2.11
CA LYS A 25 8.23 7.10 0.84
C LYS A 25 7.06 6.11 0.99
N TYR A 26 7.13 5.20 1.94
CA TYR A 26 6.14 4.13 2.13
C TYR A 26 5.63 4.13 3.56
N VAL A 27 4.50 4.79 3.77
CA VAL A 27 3.83 4.89 5.07
C VAL A 27 2.50 4.20 4.96
N TYR A 28 2.13 3.43 5.99
CA TYR A 28 0.91 2.64 5.98
C TYR A 28 0.09 2.90 7.24
N ILE A 29 -1.22 2.87 7.08
CA ILE A 29 -2.16 2.75 8.21
C ILE A 29 -2.64 1.31 8.25
N GLY A 30 -2.26 0.59 9.32
CA GLY A 30 -2.68 -0.78 9.58
C GLY A 30 -3.92 -0.86 10.48
N ASN A 31 -4.51 -2.06 10.60
CA ASN A 31 -5.69 -2.34 11.43
C ASN A 31 -6.95 -1.51 11.11
N VAL A 32 -6.99 -0.88 9.93
CA VAL A 32 -8.16 -0.16 9.40
C VAL A 32 -8.48 -0.72 8.01
N PRO A 33 -9.09 -1.92 7.92
CA PRO A 33 -9.32 -2.59 6.65
C PRO A 33 -10.19 -1.74 5.72
N GLY A 34 -9.78 -1.63 4.45
CA GLY A 34 -10.42 -0.79 3.44
C GLY A 34 -9.89 0.66 3.40
N HIS A 35 -9.00 1.04 4.32
CA HIS A 35 -8.46 2.40 4.34
C HIS A 35 -7.47 2.62 3.20
N ARG A 36 -7.55 3.74 2.48
CA ARG A 36 -6.70 4.01 1.31
C ARG A 36 -5.19 3.87 1.58
N TYR A 37 -4.73 4.18 2.80
CA TYR A 37 -3.32 4.09 3.21
C TYR A 37 -2.89 2.69 3.69
N GLU A 38 -3.72 1.65 3.48
CA GLU A 38 -3.25 0.26 3.54
C GLU A 38 -2.61 -0.19 2.20
N ASN A 39 -2.82 0.58 1.15
CA ASN A 39 -2.29 0.34 -0.19
C ASN A 39 -0.83 0.83 -0.32
N THR A 40 -0.09 0.22 -1.25
CA THR A 40 1.23 0.71 -1.65
C THR A 40 1.09 1.66 -2.84
N PHE A 41 1.56 2.90 -2.69
CA PHE A 41 1.61 3.90 -3.76
C PHE A 41 3.02 4.05 -4.33
N CYS A 42 3.11 4.34 -5.62
CA CYS A 42 4.36 4.72 -6.26
C CYS A 42 4.82 6.08 -5.71
N PRO A 43 6.06 6.21 -5.19
CA PRO A 43 6.53 7.49 -4.67
C PRO A 43 6.77 8.52 -5.77
N GLU A 44 6.96 8.09 -7.02
CA GLU A 44 7.22 8.96 -8.17
C GLU A 44 5.93 9.51 -8.78
N CYS A 45 5.00 8.65 -9.17
CA CYS A 45 3.78 9.08 -9.88
C CYS A 45 2.50 9.08 -9.03
N GLY A 46 2.56 8.64 -7.76
CA GLY A 46 1.42 8.63 -6.85
C GLY A 46 0.34 7.57 -7.12
N ASN A 47 0.43 6.81 -8.22
CA ASN A 47 -0.52 5.73 -8.52
C ASN A 47 -0.40 4.56 -7.53
N ALA A 48 -1.52 3.91 -7.21
CA ALA A 48 -1.53 2.70 -6.40
C ALA A 48 -0.90 1.54 -7.19
N VAL A 49 0.24 1.04 -6.69
CA VAL A 49 0.96 -0.10 -7.30
C VAL A 49 0.57 -1.44 -6.69
N ILE A 50 0.09 -1.44 -5.44
CA ILE A 50 -0.52 -2.62 -4.84
C ILE A 50 -1.74 -2.17 -4.05
N LYS A 51 -2.93 -2.64 -4.45
CA LYS A 51 -4.15 -2.43 -3.66
C LYS A 51 -4.42 -3.61 -2.75
N ARG A 52 -4.89 -3.33 -1.54
CA ARG A 52 -5.15 -4.30 -0.49
C ARG A 52 -6.51 -4.05 0.13
N PHE A 53 -7.03 -5.12 0.74
CA PHE A 53 -8.07 -5.07 1.74
C PHE A 53 -7.61 -5.95 2.90
N GLY A 54 -7.07 -5.35 3.95
CA GLY A 54 -6.33 -6.09 4.98
C GLY A 54 -5.17 -6.89 4.39
N PHE A 55 -5.15 -8.20 4.61
CA PHE A 55 -4.08 -9.10 4.12
C PHE A 55 -4.26 -9.56 2.66
N ARG A 56 -5.40 -9.26 2.03
CA ARG A 56 -5.70 -9.68 0.65
C ARG A 56 -5.17 -8.65 -0.33
N ILE A 57 -4.54 -9.10 -1.40
CA ILE A 57 -4.16 -8.26 -2.54
C ILE A 57 -5.32 -8.21 -3.52
N GLU A 58 -5.77 -7.02 -3.86
CA GLU A 58 -6.85 -6.79 -4.85
C GLU A 58 -6.31 -6.42 -6.22
N GLU A 59 -5.22 -5.64 -6.26
CA GLU A 59 -4.55 -5.26 -7.50
C GLU A 59 -3.03 -5.28 -7.33
N PHE A 60 -2.32 -5.65 -8.39
CA PHE A 60 -0.85 -5.68 -8.44
C PHE A 60 -0.38 -5.04 -9.76
N ASN A 61 -0.09 -3.74 -9.70
CA ASN A 61 0.22 -2.88 -10.85
C ASN A 61 1.74 -2.67 -10.97
N LEU A 62 2.48 -3.78 -10.92
CA LEU A 62 3.93 -3.82 -11.11
C LEU A 62 4.30 -4.80 -12.23
N ASP A 63 5.33 -4.47 -13.00
CA ASP A 63 5.87 -5.38 -14.01
C ASP A 63 6.70 -6.50 -13.39
N ARG A 64 7.20 -7.43 -14.23
CA ARG A 64 8.04 -8.57 -13.81
C ARG A 64 9.35 -8.14 -13.13
N ASN A 65 9.77 -6.91 -13.34
CA ASN A 65 10.93 -6.30 -12.72
C ASN A 65 10.54 -5.43 -11.52
N LEU A 66 9.34 -5.56 -10.96
CA LEU A 66 8.83 -4.80 -9.81
C LEU A 66 8.89 -3.28 -10.03
N ARG A 67 8.64 -2.84 -11.27
CA ARG A 67 8.53 -1.43 -11.63
C ARG A 67 7.07 -1.03 -11.77
N CYS A 68 6.75 0.20 -11.39
CA CYS A 68 5.43 0.78 -11.57
C CYS A 68 5.03 0.73 -13.05
N ILE A 69 3.90 0.12 -13.39
CA ILE A 69 3.43 0.05 -14.78
C ILE A 69 3.05 1.43 -15.37
N HIS A 70 2.87 2.44 -14.52
CA HIS A 70 2.45 3.78 -14.93
C HIS A 70 3.63 4.73 -15.22
N CYS A 71 4.78 4.55 -14.57
CA CYS A 71 5.93 5.46 -14.73
C CYS A 71 7.30 4.77 -14.82
N GLY A 72 7.39 3.46 -14.60
CA GLY A 72 8.64 2.71 -14.65
C GLY A 72 9.49 2.78 -13.38
N GLU A 73 9.09 3.53 -12.35
CA GLU A 73 9.84 3.61 -11.09
C GLU A 73 9.97 2.24 -10.42
N LYS A 74 11.19 1.88 -10.04
CA LYS A 74 11.48 0.61 -9.36
C LYS A 74 10.98 0.67 -7.92
N ILE A 75 10.03 -0.18 -7.57
CA ILE A 75 9.52 -0.24 -6.20
C ILE A 75 10.36 -1.25 -5.39
N PRO A 76 10.90 -0.89 -4.22
CA PRO A 76 11.79 -1.72 -3.42
C PRO A 76 10.99 -2.75 -2.61
N ILE A 77 10.12 -3.51 -3.26
CA ILE A 77 9.48 -4.68 -2.65
C ILE A 77 10.31 -5.94 -2.86
N LYS A 78 10.13 -6.91 -1.98
CA LYS A 78 10.71 -8.26 -2.09
C LYS A 78 9.60 -9.29 -2.23
N GLY A 79 9.90 -10.39 -2.92
CA GLY A 79 8.96 -11.42 -3.30
C GLY A 79 8.77 -11.48 -4.82
N GLU A 80 8.36 -12.65 -5.30
CA GLU A 80 7.94 -12.83 -6.68
C GLU A 80 6.54 -12.25 -6.82
N GLY A 81 6.34 -11.38 -7.81
CA GLY A 81 5.07 -10.68 -7.98
C GLY A 81 3.92 -11.65 -8.23
N TRP A 82 2.72 -11.28 -7.80
CA TRP A 82 1.43 -11.94 -8.09
C TRP A 82 1.04 -11.79 -9.58
N ILE A 83 2.03 -11.57 -10.44
CA ILE A 83 1.92 -11.20 -11.86
C ILE A 83 1.38 -12.37 -12.69
N ASP A 84 1.62 -13.60 -12.24
CA ASP A 84 1.15 -14.82 -12.91
C ASP A 84 -0.22 -15.32 -12.40
N LEU A 85 -0.86 -14.63 -11.44
CA LEU A 85 -2.15 -15.08 -10.84
C LEU A 85 -3.41 -14.69 -11.62
N LYS A 86 -3.28 -14.20 -12.86
CA LYS A 86 -4.38 -14.34 -13.83
C LYS A 86 -4.76 -15.82 -14.06
N LEU A 87 -3.95 -16.77 -13.58
CA LEU A 87 -4.17 -18.23 -13.64
C LEU A 87 -4.99 -18.83 -12.48
N PHE A 88 -5.33 -18.09 -11.42
CA PHE A 88 -6.10 -18.63 -10.27
C PHE A 88 -7.50 -18.03 -10.11
N LYS A 89 -8.05 -17.50 -11.21
CA LYS A 89 -9.51 -17.41 -11.34
C LYS A 89 -10.04 -18.78 -11.78
N SER A 90 -10.22 -19.67 -10.81
CA SER A 90 -11.17 -20.79 -10.87
C SER A 90 -12.56 -20.28 -10.50
#